data_AF-A0A2I0PFK1-F1
#
_entry.id   AF-A0A2I0PFK1-F1
#
_cell.length_a   1.000
_cell.length_b   1.000
_cell.length_c   1.000
_cell.angle_alpha   90.00
_cell.angle_beta   90.00
_cell.angle_gamma   90.00
#
_symmetry.space_group_name_H-M   'P 1'
#
loop_
_entity.id
_entity.type
_entity.pdbx_description
1 polymer ?
#
loop_
_entity_poly.entity_id
_entity_poly.type
_entity_poly.pdbx_seq_one_letter_code
_entity_poly.pdbx_strand_id
1 'polypeptide(L)'
;MHLQKKGLRALGIAESCCGRTRSILVGVVMRKDLRIDGFVSGTVTLGGTDATDTILAMVQNLDRKDLNVILLSGCVIAWFNVIDPERIAAETGLPVICVTYEESDGLLDDICYHFPGDDARIRAYRNLGEREPVLLHTGQTLYLRSYGMSAADAAQFCDDFTLDGKIPEPLRVARLCARQLFVSSD
;
A
#
# COMPACT_ATOMS: atom_id res chain seq x y z
N MET A 1 1.64 -11.00 -16.61
CA MET A 1 1.49 -11.85 -15.40
C MET A 1 0.28 -12.76 -15.60
N HIS A 2 0.32 -14.06 -15.28
CA HIS A 2 -0.87 -14.92 -15.37
C HIS A 2 -1.58 -14.97 -14.02
N LEU A 3 -2.63 -14.16 -13.86
CA LEU A 3 -3.43 -14.02 -12.63
C LEU A 3 -4.09 -15.33 -12.16
N GLN A 4 -4.24 -16.31 -13.04
CA GLN A 4 -4.86 -17.60 -12.71
C GLN A 4 -3.95 -18.58 -11.95
N LYS A 5 -2.66 -18.27 -11.77
CA LYS A 5 -1.75 -19.14 -11.02
C LYS A 5 -2.10 -19.12 -9.53
N LYS A 6 -2.42 -20.27 -8.94
CA LYS A 6 -2.67 -20.42 -7.49
C LYS A 6 -1.47 -20.01 -6.62
N GLY A 7 -0.26 -20.06 -7.17
CA GLY A 7 0.98 -19.71 -6.47
C GLY A 7 1.32 -18.22 -6.42
N LEU A 8 0.42 -17.35 -6.87
CA LEU A 8 0.66 -15.90 -6.92
C LEU A 8 0.78 -15.33 -5.50
N ARG A 9 1.80 -14.51 -5.24
CA ARG A 9 2.07 -13.89 -3.94
C ARG A 9 2.02 -12.37 -4.01
N ALA A 10 1.24 -11.81 -3.10
CA ALA A 10 1.16 -10.38 -2.83
C ALA A 10 1.99 -10.04 -1.60
N LEU A 11 2.70 -8.91 -1.63
CA LEU A 11 3.16 -8.24 -0.41
C LEU A 11 2.16 -7.13 -0.07
N GLY A 12 1.33 -7.31 0.95
CA GLY A 12 0.43 -6.28 1.45
C GLY A 12 1.09 -5.45 2.54
N ILE A 13 1.23 -4.15 2.34
CA ILE A 13 1.82 -3.22 3.30
C ILE A 13 0.73 -2.27 3.81
N ALA A 14 0.65 -2.18 5.13
CA ALA A 14 -0.25 -1.26 5.79
C ALA A 14 0.45 -0.51 6.92
N GLU A 15 -0.09 0.66 7.20
CA GLU A 15 0.40 1.59 8.21
C GLU A 15 -0.54 1.58 9.43
N SER A 16 0.04 1.85 10.60
CA SER A 16 -0.71 2.23 11.80
C SER A 16 0.00 3.38 12.50
N CYS A 17 -0.58 4.58 12.39
CA CYS A 17 -0.16 5.76 13.12
C CYS A 17 -0.58 5.69 14.59
N CYS A 18 0.38 5.56 15.50
CA CYS A 18 0.09 5.49 16.92
C CYS A 18 1.07 6.31 17.80
N GLY A 19 2.16 6.82 17.23
CA GLY A 19 3.17 7.64 17.93
C GLY A 19 3.05 9.14 17.64
N ARG A 20 3.91 9.95 18.27
CA ARG A 20 3.98 11.41 17.99
C ARG A 20 4.95 11.78 16.88
N THR A 21 5.93 10.92 16.56
CA THR A 21 7.02 11.24 15.62
C THR A 21 7.21 10.20 14.53
N ARG A 22 6.80 8.94 14.78
CA ARG A 22 6.95 7.83 13.84
C ARG A 22 5.67 7.01 13.74
N SER A 23 5.52 6.35 12.60
CA SER A 23 4.49 5.36 12.33
C SER A 23 5.12 4.02 11.94
N ILE A 24 4.41 2.93 12.21
CA ILE A 24 4.86 1.57 11.89
C ILE A 24 4.21 1.13 10.58
N LEU A 25 5.05 0.60 9.68
CA LEU A 25 4.63 -0.16 8.51
C LEU A 25 4.79 -1.64 8.78
N VAL A 26 3.79 -2.42 8.40
CA VAL A 26 3.88 -3.88 8.39
C VAL A 26 3.54 -4.39 6.99
N GLY A 27 4.40 -5.25 6.47
CA GLY A 27 4.24 -6.00 5.25
C GLY A 27 3.91 -7.46 5.54
N VAL A 28 2.93 -8.01 4.84
CA VAL A 28 2.54 -9.43 4.89
C VAL A 28 2.67 -10.03 3.50
N VAL A 29 3.46 -11.09 3.38
CA VAL A 29 3.53 -11.87 2.14
C VAL A 29 2.46 -12.94 2.19
N MET A 30 1.50 -12.87 1.28
CA MET A 30 0.36 -13.77 1.24
C MET A 30 0.14 -14.32 -0.16
N ARG A 31 -0.12 -15.62 -0.23
CA ARG A 31 -0.46 -16.33 -1.46
C ARG A 31 -1.94 -16.23 -1.75
N LYS A 32 -2.33 -16.38 -3.02
CA LYS A 32 -3.72 -16.32 -3.49
C LYS A 32 -4.68 -17.25 -2.74
N ASP A 33 -4.21 -18.37 -2.21
CA ASP A 33 -5.01 -19.29 -1.37
C ASP A 33 -4.95 -18.95 0.14
N LEU A 34 -4.68 -17.68 0.46
CA LEU A 34 -4.67 -17.08 1.80
C LEU A 34 -3.59 -17.59 2.75
N ARG A 35 -2.61 -18.36 2.25
CA ARG A 35 -1.45 -18.76 3.06
C ARG A 35 -0.49 -17.58 3.24
N ILE A 36 -0.09 -17.35 4.48
CA ILE A 36 0.90 -16.33 4.83
C ILE A 36 2.28 -16.98 4.82
N ASP A 37 3.18 -16.45 4.00
CA ASP A 37 4.52 -16.99 3.75
C ASP A 37 5.64 -16.11 4.35
N GLY A 38 5.30 -14.94 4.92
CA GLY A 38 6.28 -14.06 5.53
C GLY A 38 5.71 -12.74 6.05
N PHE A 39 6.52 -12.05 6.86
CA PHE A 39 6.23 -10.74 7.43
C PHE A 39 7.49 -9.87 7.37
N VAL A 40 7.30 -8.56 7.28
CA VAL A 40 8.37 -7.56 7.41
C VAL A 40 7.78 -6.32 8.07
N SER A 41 8.60 -5.54 8.77
CA SER A 41 8.19 -4.25 9.33
C SER A 41 9.20 -3.17 9.00
N GLY A 42 8.73 -1.93 9.07
CA GLY A 42 9.52 -0.72 8.91
C GLY A 42 8.91 0.40 9.73
N THR A 43 9.64 1.51 9.87
CA THR A 43 9.13 2.71 10.53
C THR A 43 9.33 3.90 9.63
N VAL A 44 8.32 4.75 9.54
CA VAL A 44 8.35 5.99 8.76
C VAL A 44 8.16 7.20 9.67
N THR A 45 8.68 8.34 9.24
CA THR A 45 8.54 9.59 9.97
C THR A 45 7.16 10.20 9.70
N LEU A 46 6.46 10.64 10.76
CA LEU A 46 5.19 11.36 10.60
C LEU A 46 5.45 12.72 9.94
N GLY A 47 4.72 13.05 8.87
CA GLY A 47 4.99 14.27 8.11
C GLY A 47 6.27 14.22 7.29
N GLY A 48 6.97 13.08 7.27
CA GLY A 48 8.20 12.90 6.51
C GLY A 48 7.97 12.69 5.01
N THR A 49 9.05 12.31 4.33
CA THR A 49 9.08 11.93 2.92
C THR A 49 9.87 10.63 2.70
N ASP A 50 10.02 9.82 3.75
CA ASP A 50 10.83 8.60 3.83
C ASP A 50 10.02 7.31 3.56
N ALA A 51 8.73 7.41 3.24
CA ALA A 51 7.87 6.25 3.06
C ALA A 51 8.32 5.34 1.90
N THR A 52 8.65 5.92 0.75
CA THR A 52 9.12 5.16 -0.43
C THR A 52 10.38 4.37 -0.12
N ASP A 53 11.39 5.02 0.47
CA ASP A 53 12.68 4.39 0.80
C ASP A 53 12.49 3.27 1.83
N THR A 54 11.61 3.48 2.80
CA THR A 54 11.28 2.45 3.80
C THR A 54 10.62 1.24 3.17
N ILE A 55 9.67 1.43 2.25
CA ILE A 55 9.00 0.33 1.54
C ILE A 55 10.02 -0.45 0.69
N LEU A 56 10.92 0.25 -0.03
CA LEU A 56 11.99 -0.38 -0.80
C LEU A 56 12.91 -1.22 0.09
N ALA A 57 13.32 -0.68 1.24
CA ALA A 57 14.11 -1.41 2.22
C ALA A 57 13.36 -2.64 2.76
N MET A 58 12.06 -2.54 3.04
CA MET A 58 11.23 -3.68 3.46
C MET A 58 11.19 -4.78 2.40
N VAL A 59 11.04 -4.42 1.12
CA VAL A 59 11.06 -5.37 0.00
C VAL A 59 12.43 -6.04 -0.13
N GLN A 60 13.52 -5.28 -0.01
CA GLN A 60 14.88 -5.81 -0.05
C GLN A 60 15.16 -6.76 1.13
N ASN A 61 14.75 -6.39 2.33
CA ASN A 61 14.94 -7.18 3.56
C ASN A 61 14.18 -8.50 3.56
N LEU A 62 13.07 -8.59 2.83
CA LEU A 62 12.39 -9.88 2.63
C LEU A 62 13.27 -10.88 1.86
N ASP A 63 14.16 -10.39 0.98
CA ASP A 63 15.02 -11.19 0.09
C ASP A 63 14.25 -12.30 -0.66
N ARG A 64 13.11 -11.93 -1.25
CA ARG A 64 12.19 -12.85 -1.93
C ARG A 64 12.07 -12.55 -3.41
N LYS A 65 12.33 -13.56 -4.23
CA LYS A 65 12.17 -13.50 -5.70
C LYS A 65 10.81 -14.00 -6.19
N ASP A 66 9.97 -14.50 -5.29
CA ASP A 66 8.66 -15.09 -5.61
C ASP A 66 7.49 -14.13 -5.40
N LEU A 67 7.75 -12.86 -5.05
CA LEU A 67 6.75 -11.81 -5.01
C LEU A 67 6.26 -11.49 -6.43
N ASN A 68 4.97 -11.21 -6.58
CA ASN A 68 4.38 -10.90 -7.87
C ASN A 68 3.76 -9.51 -7.93
N VAL A 69 3.25 -8.99 -6.81
CA VAL A 69 2.61 -7.67 -6.72
C VAL A 69 2.83 -7.10 -5.32
N ILE A 70 3.00 -5.79 -5.22
CA ILE A 70 2.99 -5.04 -3.97
C ILE A 70 1.64 -4.34 -3.84
N LEU A 71 0.91 -4.59 -2.75
CA LEU A 71 -0.31 -3.88 -2.37
C LEU A 71 0.02 -2.88 -1.26
N LEU A 72 -0.41 -1.63 -1.41
CA LEU A 72 -0.25 -0.58 -0.42
C LEU A 72 -1.63 -0.12 0.08
N SER A 73 -1.78 0.01 1.40
CA SER A 73 -2.97 0.62 2.01
C SER A 73 -2.86 2.16 1.96
N GLY A 74 -3.22 2.74 0.81
CA GLY A 74 -3.07 4.15 0.49
C GLY A 74 -1.71 4.51 -0.13
N CYS A 75 -1.68 5.59 -0.92
CA CYS A 75 -0.44 6.18 -1.44
C CYS A 75 0.03 7.39 -0.59
N VAL A 76 -0.76 7.82 0.39
CA VAL A 76 -0.41 8.90 1.32
C VAL A 76 -0.66 8.37 2.72
N ILE A 77 0.41 8.25 3.50
CA ILE A 77 0.39 7.60 4.82
C ILE A 77 1.04 8.51 5.87
N ALA A 78 1.03 8.12 7.14
CA ALA A 78 1.85 8.73 8.19
C ALA A 78 1.83 10.27 8.18
N TRP A 79 0.64 10.86 8.14
CA TRP A 79 0.41 12.30 8.04
C TRP A 79 1.10 12.95 6.82
N PHE A 80 0.52 12.75 5.63
CA PHE A 80 0.95 13.34 4.36
C PHE A 80 2.35 12.93 3.86
N ASN A 81 2.87 11.78 4.30
CA ASN A 81 4.07 11.15 3.73
C ASN A 81 3.66 10.44 2.42
N VAL A 82 3.93 11.10 1.30
CA VAL A 82 3.50 10.65 -0.03
C VAL A 82 4.44 9.57 -0.55
N ILE A 83 3.88 8.41 -0.89
CA ILE A 83 4.59 7.30 -1.50
C ILE A 83 4.72 7.56 -3.00
N ASP A 84 5.86 7.18 -3.57
CA ASP A 84 6.10 7.15 -5.01
C ASP A 84 6.01 5.70 -5.52
N PRO A 85 4.82 5.23 -5.91
CA PRO A 85 4.62 3.86 -6.35
C PRO A 85 5.24 3.57 -7.71
N GLU A 86 5.46 4.60 -8.55
CA GLU A 86 6.16 4.44 -9.83
C GLU A 86 7.63 4.11 -9.59
N ARG A 87 8.28 4.83 -8.67
CA ARG A 87 9.65 4.50 -8.22
C ARG A 87 9.74 3.10 -7.62
N ILE A 88 8.79 2.71 -6.78
CA ILE A 88 8.75 1.35 -6.21
C ILE A 88 8.66 0.30 -7.33
N ALA A 89 7.76 0.51 -8.30
CA ALA A 89 7.62 -0.42 -9.42
C ALA A 89 8.89 -0.51 -10.27
N ALA A 90 9.54 0.63 -10.54
CA ALA A 90 10.77 0.69 -11.31
C ALA A 90 11.96 -0.01 -10.63
N GLU A 91 12.17 0.23 -9.33
CA GLU A 91 13.31 -0.33 -8.60
C GLU A 91 13.13 -1.81 -8.23
N THR A 92 11.90 -2.23 -7.94
CA THR A 92 11.63 -3.64 -7.57
C THR A 92 11.34 -4.52 -8.79
N GLY A 93 10.96 -3.93 -9.92
CA GLY A 93 10.43 -4.64 -11.08
C GLY A 93 9.07 -5.31 -10.84
N LEU A 94 8.40 -4.99 -9.73
CA LEU A 94 7.10 -5.54 -9.34
C LEU A 94 5.99 -4.51 -9.58
N PRO A 95 4.82 -4.92 -10.11
CA PRO A 95 3.65 -4.07 -10.12
C PRO A 95 3.24 -3.63 -8.70
N VAL A 96 2.78 -2.38 -8.60
CA VAL A 96 2.33 -1.76 -7.34
C VAL A 96 0.87 -1.34 -7.47
N ILE A 97 0.05 -1.68 -6.49
CA ILE A 97 -1.33 -1.24 -6.41
C ILE A 97 -1.53 -0.51 -5.08
N CYS A 98 -1.87 0.78 -5.13
CA CYS A 98 -2.39 1.48 -3.95
C CYS A 98 -3.89 1.28 -3.86
N VAL A 99 -4.39 0.89 -2.70
CA VAL A 99 -5.83 0.70 -2.43
C VAL A 99 -6.29 1.70 -1.37
N THR A 100 -7.39 2.39 -1.66
CA THR A 100 -8.13 3.24 -0.71
C THR A 100 -9.58 2.79 -0.66
N TYR A 101 -10.26 3.07 0.45
CA TYR A 101 -11.56 2.44 0.75
C TYR A 101 -12.74 3.42 0.75
N GLU A 102 -12.45 4.71 0.66
CA GLU A 102 -13.45 5.79 0.66
C GLU A 102 -13.20 6.69 -0.54
N GLU A 103 -14.29 7.19 -1.10
CA GLU A 103 -14.25 8.31 -2.04
C GLU A 103 -13.77 9.55 -1.29
N SER A 104 -12.96 10.39 -1.94
CA SER A 104 -12.60 11.68 -1.37
C SER A 104 -12.23 12.66 -2.47
N ASP A 105 -12.42 13.95 -2.18
CA ASP A 105 -12.04 15.08 -3.04
C ASP A 105 -10.50 15.22 -3.20
N GLY A 106 -9.74 14.34 -2.55
CA GLY A 106 -8.28 14.36 -2.49
C GLY A 106 -7.75 14.99 -1.20
N LEU A 107 -6.44 15.21 -1.17
CA LEU A 107 -5.70 15.74 -0.01
C LEU A 107 -4.91 17.01 -0.34
N LEU A 108 -5.10 17.58 -1.53
CA LEU A 108 -4.24 18.67 -2.01
C LEU A 108 -4.34 19.91 -1.11
N ASP A 109 -5.55 20.32 -0.75
CA ASP A 109 -5.79 21.50 0.08
C ASP A 109 -5.22 21.30 1.49
N ASP A 110 -5.42 20.12 2.08
CA ASP A 110 -4.85 19.77 3.39
C ASP A 110 -3.32 19.76 3.36
N ILE A 111 -2.70 19.24 2.29
CA ILE A 111 -1.25 19.28 2.10
C ILE A 111 -0.76 20.71 2.04
N CYS A 112 -1.41 21.57 1.25
CA CYS A 112 -1.03 22.99 1.13
C CYS A 112 -1.17 23.74 2.46
N TYR A 113 -2.18 23.40 3.25
CA TYR A 113 -2.42 24.01 4.55
C TYR A 113 -1.38 23.57 5.60
N HIS A 114 -1.09 22.27 5.68
CA HIS A 114 -0.19 21.73 6.70
C HIS A 114 1.30 21.84 6.34
N PHE A 115 1.64 21.88 5.05
CA PHE A 115 3.02 21.94 4.53
C PHE A 115 3.18 23.10 3.53
N PRO A 116 3.02 24.35 3.97
CA PRO A 116 3.12 25.50 3.08
C PRO A 116 4.54 25.60 2.49
N GLY A 117 4.62 25.67 1.15
CA GLY A 117 5.89 25.77 0.41
C GLY A 117 6.61 24.44 0.13
N ASP A 118 6.02 23.30 0.51
CA ASP A 118 6.55 21.97 0.16
C ASP A 118 6.10 21.55 -1.26
N ASP A 119 6.64 22.24 -2.27
CA ASP A 119 6.32 22.00 -3.68
C ASP A 119 6.65 20.57 -4.12
N ALA A 120 7.66 19.96 -3.50
CA ALA A 120 8.06 18.59 -3.78
C ALA A 120 6.95 17.59 -3.37
N ARG A 121 6.39 17.74 -2.16
CA ARG A 121 5.26 16.92 -1.70
C ARG A 121 4.01 17.12 -2.53
N ILE A 122 3.71 18.37 -2.89
CA ILE A 122 2.57 18.69 -3.76
C ILE A 122 2.73 18.03 -5.12
N ARG A 123 3.93 18.11 -5.73
CA ARG A 123 4.23 17.46 -7.01
C ARG A 123 4.12 15.94 -6.87
N ALA A 124 4.67 15.34 -5.82
CA ALA A 124 4.57 13.91 -5.57
C ALA A 124 3.10 13.47 -5.48
N TYR A 125 2.26 14.21 -4.75
CA TYR A 125 0.83 13.90 -4.63
C TYR A 125 0.10 14.00 -5.97
N ARG A 126 0.38 15.05 -6.76
CA ARG A 126 -0.23 15.22 -8.09
C ARG A 126 0.18 14.11 -9.07
N ASN A 127 1.43 13.65 -8.99
CA ASN A 127 1.95 12.57 -9.84
C ASN A 127 1.27 11.22 -9.57
N LEU A 128 0.58 11.05 -8.43
CA LEU A 128 -0.21 9.85 -8.17
C LEU A 128 -1.36 9.68 -9.18
N GLY A 129 -1.85 10.76 -9.79
CA GLY A 129 -2.99 10.70 -10.70
C GLY A 129 -4.31 10.31 -10.00
N GLU A 130 -5.30 9.98 -10.82
CA GLU A 130 -6.65 9.66 -10.36
C GLU A 130 -6.78 8.23 -9.84
N ARG A 131 -7.83 7.99 -9.04
CA ARG A 131 -8.17 6.65 -8.56
C ARG A 131 -9.30 6.09 -9.39
N GLU A 132 -9.22 4.81 -9.71
CA GLU A 132 -10.29 4.11 -10.40
C GLU A 132 -11.16 3.34 -9.40
N PRO A 133 -12.50 3.50 -9.44
CA PRO A 133 -13.41 2.70 -8.63
C PRO A 133 -13.51 1.27 -9.17
N VAL A 134 -13.51 0.30 -8.27
CA VAL A 134 -13.66 -1.12 -8.57
C VAL A 134 -14.73 -1.72 -7.69
N LEU A 135 -15.77 -2.29 -8.32
CA LEU A 135 -16.79 -3.07 -7.63
C LEU A 135 -16.30 -4.51 -7.46
N LEU A 136 -16.23 -4.95 -6.22
CA LEU A 136 -15.82 -6.30 -5.84
C LEU A 136 -16.99 -7.29 -5.90
N HIS A 137 -16.69 -8.59 -5.98
CA HIS A 137 -17.69 -9.66 -5.89
C HIS A 137 -18.46 -9.66 -4.56
N THR A 138 -17.90 -9.05 -3.52
CA THR A 138 -18.54 -8.84 -2.21
C THR A 138 -19.64 -7.76 -2.25
N GLY A 139 -19.81 -7.07 -3.37
CA GLY A 139 -20.73 -5.94 -3.54
C GLY A 139 -20.21 -4.62 -2.96
N GLN A 140 -18.95 -4.58 -2.51
CA GLN A 140 -18.32 -3.37 -2.01
C GLN A 140 -17.46 -2.69 -3.09
N THR A 141 -17.29 -1.37 -2.98
CA THR A 141 -16.40 -0.61 -3.85
C THR A 141 -15.09 -0.27 -3.14
N LEU A 142 -13.97 -0.47 -3.82
CA LEU A 142 -12.67 0.11 -3.45
C LEU A 142 -12.17 1.02 -4.57
N TYR A 143 -11.16 1.83 -4.26
CA TYR A 143 -10.55 2.76 -5.20
C TYR A 143 -9.07 2.44 -5.30
N LEU A 144 -8.57 2.22 -6.52
CA LEU A 144 -7.18 1.83 -6.72
C LEU A 144 -6.41 2.77 -7.65
N ARG A 145 -5.08 2.72 -7.51
CA ARG A 145 -4.11 3.20 -8.48
C ARG A 145 -3.15 2.06 -8.78
N SER A 146 -2.89 1.79 -10.05
CA SER A 146 -2.00 0.70 -10.48
C SER A 146 -0.79 1.23 -11.24
N TYR A 147 0.38 0.71 -10.93
CA TYR A 147 1.66 1.05 -11.56
C TYR A 147 2.36 -0.23 -11.98
N GLY A 148 2.85 -0.26 -13.23
CA GLY A 148 3.47 -1.48 -13.80
C GLY A 148 2.46 -2.59 -14.16
N MET A 149 1.16 -2.33 -14.10
CA MET A 149 0.10 -3.24 -14.57
C MET A 149 -1.15 -2.49 -15.02
N SER A 150 -2.01 -3.16 -15.80
CA SER A 150 -3.28 -2.56 -16.23
C SER A 150 -4.25 -2.44 -15.05
N ALA A 151 -5.14 -1.44 -15.09
CA ALA A 151 -6.15 -1.27 -14.06
C ALA A 151 -7.13 -2.45 -13.98
N ALA A 152 -7.44 -3.09 -15.12
CA ALA A 152 -8.27 -4.29 -15.16
C ALA A 152 -7.60 -5.49 -14.45
N ASP A 153 -6.30 -5.70 -14.67
CA ASP A 153 -5.54 -6.74 -13.97
C ASP A 153 -5.43 -6.45 -12.47
N ALA A 154 -5.23 -5.18 -12.10
CA ALA A 154 -5.18 -4.74 -10.71
C ALA A 154 -6.54 -4.94 -10.01
N ALA A 155 -7.64 -4.62 -10.69
CA ALA A 155 -9.00 -4.82 -10.21
C ALA A 155 -9.27 -6.30 -9.94
N GLN A 156 -8.99 -7.18 -10.91
CA GLN A 156 -9.15 -8.63 -10.74
C GLN A 156 -8.25 -9.17 -9.63
N PHE A 157 -7.01 -8.67 -9.51
CA PHE A 157 -6.10 -9.07 -8.44
C PHE A 157 -6.66 -8.70 -7.06
N CYS A 158 -7.12 -7.46 -6.89
CA CYS A 158 -7.73 -7.02 -5.64
C CYS A 158 -8.99 -7.83 -5.30
N ASP A 159 -9.84 -8.12 -6.29
CA ASP A 159 -11.04 -8.94 -6.12
C ASP A 159 -10.69 -10.37 -5.69
N ASP A 160 -9.73 -11.00 -6.37
CA ASP A 160 -9.24 -12.36 -6.07
C ASP A 160 -8.64 -12.50 -4.66
N PHE A 161 -8.03 -11.44 -4.14
CA PHE A 161 -7.41 -11.41 -2.81
C PHE A 161 -8.35 -10.90 -1.71
N THR A 162 -9.57 -10.52 -2.04
CA THR A 162 -10.57 -10.09 -1.05
C THR A 162 -11.44 -11.29 -0.68
N LEU A 163 -11.48 -11.68 0.59
CA LEU A 163 -12.35 -12.78 1.04
C LEU A 163 -13.73 -12.25 1.43
N ASP A 164 -13.76 -11.15 2.17
CA ASP A 164 -14.96 -10.44 2.58
C ASP A 164 -14.75 -8.91 2.60
N GLY A 165 -15.84 -8.16 2.73
CA GLY A 165 -15.78 -6.71 2.83
C GLY A 165 -15.12 -6.06 1.61
N LYS A 166 -14.29 -5.03 1.86
CA LYS A 166 -13.66 -4.20 0.82
C LYS A 166 -12.13 -4.17 0.85
N ILE A 167 -11.50 -4.95 1.72
CA ILE A 167 -10.06 -4.88 1.98
C ILE A 167 -9.42 -6.19 1.54
N PRO A 168 -8.50 -6.18 0.56
CA PRO A 168 -7.73 -7.37 0.23
C PRO A 168 -7.03 -7.96 1.46
N GLU A 169 -7.09 -9.28 1.60
CA GLU A 169 -6.60 -10.03 2.77
C GLU A 169 -5.15 -9.71 3.17
N PRO A 170 -4.17 -9.55 2.23
CA PRO A 170 -2.82 -9.16 2.60
C PRO A 170 -2.77 -7.82 3.35
N LEU A 171 -3.58 -6.84 2.91
CA LEU A 171 -3.70 -5.53 3.56
C LEU A 171 -4.48 -5.62 4.88
N ARG A 172 -5.54 -6.42 4.93
CA ARG A 172 -6.34 -6.62 6.15
C ARG A 172 -5.49 -7.18 7.28
N VAL A 173 -4.69 -8.22 7.00
CA VAL A 173 -3.78 -8.83 7.98
C VAL A 173 -2.66 -7.85 8.36
N ALA A 174 -2.04 -7.17 7.39
CA ALA A 174 -1.01 -6.18 7.66
C ALA A 174 -1.50 -5.07 8.61
N ARG A 175 -2.73 -4.58 8.42
CA ARG A 175 -3.36 -3.57 9.29
C ARG A 175 -3.55 -4.08 10.72
N LEU A 176 -3.97 -5.34 10.90
CA LEU A 176 -4.12 -5.95 12.22
C LEU A 176 -2.76 -6.07 12.93
N CYS A 177 -1.74 -6.53 12.21
CA CYS A 177 -0.38 -6.64 12.73
C CYS A 177 0.20 -5.27 13.11
N ALA A 178 0.05 -4.25 12.26
CA ALA A 178 0.57 -2.91 12.51
C ALA A 178 -0.02 -2.30 13.79
N ARG A 179 -1.33 -2.50 14.03
CA ARG A 179 -2.00 -2.06 15.25
C ARG A 179 -1.46 -2.75 16.50
N GLN A 180 -1.11 -4.03 16.42
CA GLN A 180 -0.67 -4.80 17.57
C GLN A 180 0.82 -4.62 17.89
N LEU A 181 1.70 -4.58 16.88
CA LEU A 181 3.15 -4.43 17.06
C LEU A 181 3.55 -3.09 17.68
N PHE A 182 2.70 -2.07 17.51
CA PHE A 182 2.88 -0.81 18.21
C PHE A 182 2.78 -0.98 19.73
N VAL A 183 1.75 -1.68 20.23
CA VAL A 183 1.50 -1.83 21.68
C VAL A 183 2.66 -2.52 22.40
N SER A 184 3.48 -3.31 21.70
CA SER A 184 4.64 -4.01 22.27
C SER A 184 5.95 -3.22 22.24
N SER A 185 5.98 -2.03 21.62
CA SER A 185 7.20 -1.24 21.41
C SER A 185 7.29 0.02 22.29
N ASP A 186 6.23 0.29 23.07
CA ASP A 186 6.17 1.29 24.16
C ASP A 186 6.38 0.62 25.52
#